data_AF-A0A2H9T3Y9-F1
#
_entry.id   AF-A0A2H9T3Y9-F1
#
_cell.length_a   1.000
_cell.length_b   1.000
_cell.length_c   1.000
_cell.angle_alpha   90.00
_cell.angle_beta   90.00
_cell.angle_gamma   90.00
#
_symmetry.space_group_name_H-M   'P 1'
#
loop_
_entity.id
_entity.type
_entity.pdbx_description
1 polymer ?
#
loop_
_entity_poly.entity_id
_entity_poly.type
_entity_poly.pdbx_seq_one_letter_code
_entity_poly.pdbx_strand_id
1 'polypeptide(L)'
;MRIIIRILALAALCISCAWLYFERNFEPALTTVVSLSALISTFFFDGKPEEGSGQFQNIGNHATGVQAGGDVSINVESTDKKDNS
;
A
#
# COMPACT_ATOMS: atom_id res chain seq x y z
N MET A 1 2.04 -10.19 2.75
CA MET A 1 3.38 -9.62 2.51
C MET A 1 3.96 -8.86 3.71
N ARG A 2 3.22 -7.94 4.35
CA ARG A 2 3.73 -7.13 5.49
C ARG A 2 4.17 -7.94 6.73
N ILE A 3 3.49 -9.03 7.06
CA ILE A 3 3.87 -9.93 8.16
C ILE A 3 5.26 -10.55 7.91
N ILE A 4 5.56 -10.92 6.67
CA ILE A 4 6.87 -11.48 6.30
C ILE A 4 7.97 -10.43 6.52
N ILE A 5 7.71 -9.17 6.12
CA ILE A 5 8.65 -8.06 6.31
C ILE A 5 8.88 -7.79 7.81
N ARG A 6 7.83 -7.85 8.63
CA ARG A 6 7.94 -7.72 10.10
C ARG A 6 8.78 -8.83 10.72
N ILE A 7 8.53 -10.09 10.35
CA ILE A 7 9.29 -11.24 10.83
C ILE A 7 10.76 -11.12 10.40
N LEU A 8 11.03 -10.72 9.16
CA LEU A 8 12.38 -10.54 8.64
C LEU A 8 13.11 -9.39 9.34
N ALA A 9 12.44 -8.25 9.56
CA ALA A 9 13.00 -7.12 10.29
C ALA A 9 13.31 -7.48 11.75
N LEU A 10 12.43 -8.25 12.41
CA LEU A 10 12.66 -8.76 13.76
C LEU A 10 13.87 -9.71 13.80
N ALA A 11 13.98 -10.63 12.85
CA ALA A 11 15.11 -11.54 12.75
C ALA A 11 16.43 -10.78 12.55
N ALA A 12 16.44 -9.79 11.64
CA ALA A 12 17.59 -8.92 11.41
C ALA A 12 18.00 -8.15 12.68
N LEU A 13 17.02 -7.63 13.43
CA LEU A 13 17.27 -6.97 14.72
C LEU A 13 17.92 -7.92 15.71
N CYS A 14 17.36 -9.13 15.90
CA CYS A 14 17.91 -10.12 16.83
C CYS A 14 19.35 -10.52 16.48
N ILE A 15 19.63 -10.76 15.19
CA ILE A 15 20.98 -11.08 14.70
C ILE A 15 21.93 -9.92 14.97
N SER A 16 21.52 -8.67 14.68
CA SER A 16 22.35 -7.50 14.92
C SER A 16 22.65 -7.28 16.40
N CYS A 17 21.67 -7.51 17.29
CA CYS A 17 21.87 -7.42 18.74
C CYS A 17 22.83 -8.49 19.25
N ALA A 18 22.69 -9.73 18.76
CA ALA A 18 23.64 -10.80 19.08
C ALA A 18 25.05 -10.45 18.61
N TRP A 19 25.18 -9.90 17.41
CA TRP A 19 26.47 -9.46 16.87
C TRP A 19 27.08 -8.34 17.71
N LEU A 20 26.30 -7.30 18.05
CA LEU A 20 26.76 -6.20 18.90
C LEU A 20 27.18 -6.66 20.30
N TYR A 21 26.55 -7.72 20.82
CA TYR A 21 26.90 -8.30 22.11
C TYR A 21 28.26 -9.01 22.07
N PHE A 22 28.54 -9.80 21.01
CA PHE A 22 29.81 -10.50 20.86
C PHE A 22 30.95 -9.59 20.39
N GLU A 23 30.65 -8.66 19.48
CA GLU A 23 31.61 -7.71 18.91
C GLU A 23 31.09 -6.29 19.08
N ARG A 24 31.67 -5.58 20.05
CA ARG A 24 31.26 -4.22 20.37
C ARG A 24 31.99 -3.20 19.51
N ASN A 25 31.73 -3.25 18.21
CA ASN A 25 32.30 -2.35 17.20
C ASN A 25 31.23 -1.38 16.66
N PHE A 26 31.68 -0.41 15.85
CA PHE A 26 30.78 0.57 15.24
C PHE A 26 29.80 -0.05 14.23
N GLU A 27 30.26 -1.03 13.44
CA GLU A 27 29.42 -1.68 12.41
C GLU A 27 28.21 -2.42 13.00
N PRO A 28 28.35 -3.29 14.03
CA PRO A 28 27.20 -3.92 14.67
C PRO A 28 26.26 -2.89 15.31
N ALA A 29 26.80 -1.82 15.91
CA ALA A 29 26.00 -0.78 16.53
C ALA A 29 25.14 -0.03 15.51
N LEU A 30 25.74 0.38 14.38
CA LEU A 30 25.03 1.00 13.27
C LEU A 30 23.96 0.06 12.71
N THR A 31 24.30 -1.21 12.53
CA THR A 31 23.37 -2.23 12.00
C THR A 31 22.17 -2.43 12.92
N THR A 32 22.37 -2.41 14.24
CA THR A 32 21.27 -2.47 15.22
C THR A 32 20.37 -1.24 15.14
N VAL A 33 20.93 -0.04 15.01
CA VAL A 33 20.14 1.19 14.88
C VAL A 33 19.33 1.20 13.57
N VAL A 34 19.93 0.76 12.46
CA VAL A 34 19.27 0.69 11.16
C VAL A 34 18.16 -0.36 11.15
N SER A 35 18.44 -1.56 11.67
CA SER A 35 17.44 -2.64 11.74
C SER A 35 16.27 -2.28 12.67
N LEU A 36 16.55 -1.57 13.78
CA LEU A 36 15.51 -1.04 14.66
C LEU A 36 14.65 0.00 13.95
N SER A 37 15.28 0.94 13.25
CA SER A 37 14.57 1.97 12.46
C SER A 37 13.70 1.35 11.38
N ALA A 38 14.20 0.31 10.69
CA ALA A 38 13.46 -0.45 9.70
C ALA A 38 12.26 -1.18 10.33
N LEU A 39 12.44 -1.84 11.48
CA LEU A 39 11.36 -2.51 12.19
C LEU A 39 10.25 -1.52 12.59
N ILE A 40 10.62 -0.36 13.15
CA ILE A 40 9.69 0.71 13.51
C ILE A 40 8.94 1.22 12.26
N SER A 41 9.65 1.43 11.15
CA SER A 41 9.06 1.85 9.87
C SER A 41 7.95 0.90 9.41
N THR A 42 8.07 -0.42 9.63
CA THR A 42 7.01 -1.38 9.28
C THR A 42 5.68 -1.20 10.04
N PHE A 43 5.68 -0.45 11.15
CA PHE A 43 4.49 -0.13 11.93
C PHE A 43 3.92 1.25 11.58
N PHE A 44 4.77 2.22 11.24
CA PHE A 44 4.33 3.60 10.96
C PHE A 44 3.98 3.85 9.49
N PHE A 45 4.65 3.15 8.57
CA PHE A 45 4.29 3.18 7.14
C PHE A 45 3.20 2.13 6.85
N ASP A 46 2.18 2.09 7.72
CA ASP A 46 0.90 1.45 7.41
C ASP A 46 0.22 2.31 6.33
N GLY A 47 0.77 2.24 5.12
CA GLY A 47 0.18 2.84 3.93
C GLY A 47 -1.25 2.37 3.86
N LYS A 48 -2.15 3.35 3.73
CA LYS A 48 -3.61 3.29 3.61
C LYS A 48 -4.10 1.89 3.21
N PRO A 49 -5.18 1.37 3.83
CA PRO A 49 -5.82 0.18 3.30
C PRO A 49 -5.97 0.40 1.80
N GLU A 50 -5.61 -0.61 1.00
CA GLU A 50 -6.10 -0.66 -0.36
C GLU A 50 -7.62 -0.73 -0.21
N GLU A 51 -8.25 0.44 -0.15
CA GLU A 51 -9.65 0.60 -0.48
C GLU A 51 -9.77 -0.08 -1.83
N GLY A 52 -10.46 -1.23 -1.84
CA GLY A 52 -10.63 -2.04 -3.04
C GLY A 52 -10.92 -1.10 -4.19
N SER A 53 -10.06 -1.16 -5.22
CA SER A 53 -10.01 -0.22 -6.32
C SER A 53 -11.26 -0.34 -7.19
N GLY A 54 -12.40 0.09 -6.67
CA GLY A 54 -13.52 0.57 -7.45
C GLY A 54 -13.10 1.92 -8.01
N GLN A 55 -12.51 1.90 -9.20
CA GLN A 55 -12.22 3.11 -9.96
C GLN A 55 -13.56 3.76 -10.34
N PHE A 56 -14.02 4.76 -9.59
CA PHE A 56 -15.19 5.55 -9.97
C PHE A 56 -14.79 6.58 -11.02
N GLN A 57 -14.98 6.23 -12.29
CA GLN A 57 -14.81 7.16 -13.41
C GLN A 57 -16.16 7.81 -13.74
N ASN A 58 -16.29 9.11 -13.52
CA ASN A 58 -17.43 9.88 -14.00
C ASN A 58 -17.21 10.23 -15.47
N ILE A 59 -18.06 9.70 -16.35
CA ILE A 59 -17.98 9.87 -17.80
C ILE A 59 -19.16 10.77 -18.20
N GLY A 60 -18.87 11.91 -18.83
CA GLY A 60 -19.90 12.83 -19.30
C GLY A 60 -20.72 12.27 -20.46
N ASN A 61 -21.90 12.85 -20.71
CA ASN A 61 -22.75 12.49 -21.85
C ASN A 61 -21.92 12.52 -23.15
N HIS A 62 -21.88 11.39 -23.86
CA HIS A 62 -21.11 11.11 -25.10
C HIS A 62 -19.63 10.67 -24.94
N ALA A 63 -19.14 10.30 -23.76
CA ALA A 63 -17.79 9.74 -23.62
C ALA A 63 -17.77 8.20 -23.46
N THR A 64 -16.70 7.56 -23.93
CA THR A 64 -16.48 6.11 -23.84
C THR A 64 -15.50 5.81 -22.72
N GLY A 65 -15.95 5.09 -21.69
CA GLY A 65 -15.08 4.54 -20.65
C GLY A 65 -14.50 3.20 -21.07
N VAL A 66 -13.18 3.07 -21.05
CA VAL A 66 -12.50 1.79 -21.26
C VAL A 66 -11.78 1.44 -19.97
N GLN A 67 -12.27 0.42 -19.26
CA GLN A 67 -11.61 -0.16 -18.10
C GLN A 67 -11.28 -1.62 -18.39
N ALA A 68 -10.02 -2.01 -18.18
CA ALA A 68 -9.59 -3.38 -18.39
C ALA A 68 -9.79 -4.19 -17.10
N GLY A 69 -10.68 -5.19 -17.13
CA GLY A 69 -10.70 -6.28 -16.14
C GLY A 69 -11.74 -6.23 -15.03
N GLY A 70 -12.95 -5.68 -15.26
CA GLY A 70 -14.04 -5.73 -14.28
C GLY A 70 -15.45 -5.65 -14.89
N ASP A 71 -16.46 -5.99 -14.09
CA ASP A 71 -17.88 -5.84 -14.44
C ASP A 71 -18.29 -4.36 -14.31
N VAL A 72 -18.94 -3.81 -15.33
CA VAL A 72 -19.25 -2.37 -15.40
C VAL A 72 -20.75 -2.16 -15.22
N SER A 73 -21.12 -1.47 -14.13
CA SER A 73 -22.49 -0.99 -13.93
C SER A 73 -22.60 0.46 -14.40
N ILE A 74 -23.21 0.66 -15.57
CA ILE A 74 -23.48 2.00 -16.11
C ILE A 74 -24.88 2.42 -15.67
N ASN A 75 -24.98 3.40 -14.78
CA ASN A 75 -26.25 4.02 -14.42
C ASN A 75 -26.51 5.19 -15.38
N VAL A 76 -27.30 4.96 -16.43
CA VAL A 76 -27.73 6.02 -17.34
C VAL A 76 -29.03 6.61 -16.80
N GLU A 77 -28.94 7.79 -16.18
CA GLU A 77 -30.13 8.57 -15.86
C GLU A 77 -30.67 9.16 -17.16
N SER A 78 -31.65 8.47 -17.77
CA SER A 78 -32.35 8.94 -18.96
C SER A 78 -33.18 10.16 -18.62
N THR A 79 -32.59 11.35 -18.80
CA THR A 79 -33.35 12.60 -18.80
C THR A 79 -34.13 12.67 -20.11
N ASP A 80 -35.37 12.20 -20.08
CA ASP A 80 -36.39 12.37 -21.12
C ASP A 80 -36.59 13.87 -21.38
N LYS A 81 -35.96 14.41 -22.43
CA LYS A 81 -36.34 15.70 -23.00
C LYS A 81 -37.31 15.44 -24.15
N LYS A 82 -38.61 15.51 -23.82
CA LYS A 82 -39.68 15.80 -24.78
C LYS A 82 -39.39 17.12 -25.49
N ASP A 83 -38.95 17.04 -26.74
CA ASP A 83 -39.10 18.16 -27.67
C ASP A 83 -40.51 18.09 -28.27
N ASN A 84 -41.38 18.98 -27.80
CA ASN A 84 -42.65 19.28 -28.46
C ASN A 84 -42.35 20.11 -29.73
N SER A 85 -42.62 19.52 -30.89
CA SER A 85 -42.74 20.23 -32.17
C SER A 85 -44.10 20.92 -32.31
#